data_AF-A0A6V7LQI4-F1
#
_entry.id   AF-A0A6V7LQI4-F1
#
_cell.length_a   1.000
_cell.length_b   1.000
_cell.length_c   1.000
_cell.angle_alpha   90.00
_cell.angle_beta   90.00
_cell.angle_gamma   90.00
#
_symmetry.space_group_name_H-M   'P 1'
#
loop_
_entity.id
_entity.type
_entity.pdbx_description
1 polymer ?
#
loop_
_entity_poly.entity_id
_entity_poly.type
_entity_poly.pdbx_seq_one_letter_code
_entity_poly.pdbx_strand_id
1 'polypeptide(L)' 'EFWRDLGKLGLLGITAKSAYGGTDGSYLDHIIVMEELSRASGSIALSYGAHSNLCLNQIHRNGTEEQKHKYLPK' A
#
# COMPACT_ATOMS: atom_id res chain seq x y z
N GLU A 1 -0.89 -4.85 15.58
CA GLU A 1 -2.34 -5.00 15.36
C GLU A 1 -2.80 -4.05 14.27
N PHE A 2 -2.66 -2.73 14.49
CA PHE A 2 -2.91 -1.66 13.51
C PHE A 2 -2.60 -1.99 12.04
N TRP A 3 -1.35 -2.35 11.68
CA TRP A 3 -1.00 -2.67 10.29
C TRP A 3 -1.77 -3.85 9.70
N ARG A 4 -2.05 -4.87 10.50
CA ARG A 4 -2.85 -6.01 10.05
C ARG A 4 -4.29 -5.59 9.78
N ASP A 5 -4.83 -4.66 10.55
CA ASP A 5 -6.19 -4.16 10.33
C ASP A 5 -6.27 -3.24 9.10
N LEU A 6 -5.28 -2.37 8.88
CA LEU A 6 -5.15 -1.62 7.63
C LEU A 6 -5.01 -2.56 6.42
N GLY A 7 -4.28 -3.66 6.57
CA GLY A 7 -4.15 -4.70 5.55
C GLY A 7 -5.48 -5.38 5.23
N LYS A 8 -6.29 -5.72 6.24
CA LYS A 8 -7.65 -6.26 6.07
C LYS A 8 -8.59 -5.27 5.36
N LEU A 9 -8.40 -3.97 5.56
CA LEU A 9 -9.12 -2.91 4.84
C LEU A 9 -8.61 -2.71 3.40
N GLY A 10 -7.54 -3.39 2.99
CA GLY A 10 -6.95 -3.28 1.65
C GLY A 10 -6.07 -2.04 1.43
N LEU A 11 -5.86 -1.22 2.46
CA LEU A 11 -5.21 0.09 2.30
C LEU A 11 -3.71 0.00 2.04
N LEU A 12 -3.06 -1.08 2.50
CA LEU A 12 -1.62 -1.25 2.39
C LEU A 12 -1.14 -1.50 0.96
N GLY A 13 -1.93 -2.24 0.18
CA GLY A 13 -1.67 -2.57 -1.23
C GLY A 13 -2.51 -1.76 -2.21
N ILE A 14 -2.92 -0.54 -1.85
CA ILE A 14 -3.99 0.16 -2.57
C ILE A 14 -3.70 0.37 -4.06
N THR A 15 -2.45 0.65 -4.44
CA THR A 15 -2.06 0.85 -5.85
C THR A 15 -1.53 -0.41 -6.55
N ALA A 16 -1.49 -1.55 -5.86
CA ALA A 16 -1.11 -2.82 -6.48
C ALA A 16 -2.32 -3.52 -7.08
N LYS A 17 -2.07 -4.31 -8.13
CA LYS A 17 -3.10 -5.11 -8.76
C LYS A 17 -3.67 -6.19 -7.82
N SER A 18 -4.97 -6.46 -7.93
CA SER A 18 -5.64 -7.56 -7.21
C SER A 18 -5.00 -8.93 -7.46
N ALA A 19 -4.43 -9.15 -8.65
CA ALA A 19 -3.66 -10.35 -8.98
C ALA A 19 -2.47 -10.62 -8.04
N TYR A 20 -2.00 -9.61 -7.32
CA TYR A 20 -0.93 -9.73 -6.32
C TYR A 20 -1.40 -9.41 -4.90
N GLY A 21 -2.71 -9.38 -4.65
CA GLY A 21 -3.30 -9.09 -3.34
C GLY A 21 -3.51 -7.60 -3.02
N GLY A 22 -3.36 -6.71 -4.00
CA GLY A 22 -3.73 -5.29 -3.86
C GLY A 22 -5.20 -5.01 -4.15
N THR A 23 -5.58 -3.73 -4.27
CA THR A 23 -6.98 -3.33 -4.48
C THR A 23 -7.24 -2.55 -5.77
N ASP A 24 -6.28 -2.50 -6.70
CA ASP A 24 -6.41 -1.81 -7.99
C ASP A 24 -6.78 -0.31 -7.91
N GLY A 25 -6.55 0.31 -6.77
CA GLY A 25 -6.78 1.73 -6.55
C GLY A 25 -5.81 2.61 -7.32
N SER A 26 -6.25 3.83 -7.61
CA SER A 26 -5.45 4.86 -8.26
C SER A 26 -4.52 5.59 -7.28
N TYR A 27 -3.63 6.42 -7.81
CA TYR A 27 -2.86 7.33 -6.96
C TYR A 27 -3.73 8.35 -6.23
N LEU A 28 -4.90 8.71 -6.77
CA LEU A 28 -5.83 9.60 -6.08
C LEU A 28 -6.38 8.93 -4.82
N ASP A 29 -6.75 7.65 -4.92
CA ASP A 29 -7.21 6.87 -3.76
C ASP A 29 -6.11 6.78 -2.69
N HIS A 30 -4.86 6.56 -3.11
CA HIS A 30 -3.70 6.55 -2.21
C HIS A 30 -3.47 7.89 -1.51
N ILE A 31 -3.60 9.00 -2.24
CA ILE A 31 -3.45 10.36 -1.69
C ILE A 31 -4.53 10.66 -0.65
N ILE A 32 -5.79 10.29 -0.93
CA ILE A 32 -6.90 10.50 0.02
C ILE A 32 -6.65 9.73 1.32
N VAL A 33 -6.21 8.46 1.24
CA VAL A 33 -5.85 7.68 2.43
C VAL A 33 -4.69 8.32 3.19
N MET A 34 -3.65 8.78 2.47
CA MET A 34 -2.50 9.46 3.07
C MET A 34 -2.92 10.76 3.78
N GLU A 35 -3.82 11.55 3.19
CA GLU A 35 -4.35 12.79 3.77
C GLU A 35 -5.11 12.53 5.07
N GLU A 36 -6.05 11.58 5.06
CA GLU A 36 -6.86 11.25 6.24
C GLU A 36 -6.01 10.65 7.38
N LEU A 37 -5.03 9.80 7.06
CA LEU A 37 -4.08 9.30 8.06
C LEU A 37 -3.20 10.44 8.60
N SER A 38 -2.77 11.37 7.75
CA SER A 38 -1.94 12.52 8.16
C SER A 38 -2.68 13.45 9.10
N ARG A 39 -3.99 13.64 8.88
CA ARG A 39 -4.87 14.43 9.74
C ARG A 39 -4.94 13.88 11.16
N ALA A 40 -4.87 12.56 11.33
CA ALA A 40 -4.86 11.91 12.64
C ALA A 40 -3.45 11.82 13.25
N SER A 41 -2.45 11.42 12.46
CA SER A 41 -1.05 11.28 12.91
C SER A 41 -0.07 11.30 11.74
N GLY A 42 0.73 12.36 11.66
CA GLY A 42 1.80 12.47 10.65
C GLY A 42 2.83 11.34 10.71
N SER A 43 3.15 10.80 11.89
CA SER A 43 4.10 9.69 12.04
C SER A 43 3.56 8.37 11.47
N ILE A 44 2.27 8.09 11.68
CA ILE A 44 1.61 6.92 11.09
C ILE A 44 1.48 7.09 9.58
N ALA A 45 1.09 8.26 9.11
CA ALA A 45 0.98 8.56 7.70
C ALA A 45 2.33 8.40 6.98
N LEU A 46 3.43 8.92 7.55
CA LEU A 46 4.76 8.73 6.99
C LEU A 46 5.12 7.25 6.86
N SER A 47 4.83 6.46 7.90
CA SER A 47 5.09 5.01 7.90
C SER A 47 4.22 4.30 6.84
N TYR A 48 2.96 4.70 6.70
CA TYR A 48 2.05 4.19 5.68
C TYR A 48 2.55 4.51 4.27
N GLY A 49 2.91 5.77 4.00
CA GLY A 49 3.42 6.21 2.70
C GLY A 49 4.72 5.50 2.30
N ALA A 50 5.64 5.31 3.26
CA ALA A 50 6.87 4.55 3.03
C ALA A 50 6.58 3.09 2.64
N HIS A 51 5.62 2.45 3.31
CA HIS A 51 5.22 1.09 2.99
C HIS A 51 4.49 0.98 1.64
N SER A 52 3.35 1.67 1.51
CA SER A 52 2.42 1.50 0.39
C SER A 52 2.92 2.10 -0.92
N ASN A 53 3.72 3.19 -0.87
CA ASN A 53 4.23 3.87 -2.05
C ASN A 53 5.73 3.66 -2.27
N LEU A 54 6.57 3.96 -1.28
CA LEU A 54 8.03 3.91 -1.50
C LEU A 54 8.55 2.48 -1.66
N CYS A 55 7.92 1.50 -1.00
CA CYS A 55 8.29 0.09 -1.11
C CYS A 55 7.35 -0.67 -2.06
N LEU A 56 6.08 -0.84 -1.67
CA LEU A 56 5.14 -1.73 -2.35
C LEU A 56 4.90 -1.31 -3.81
N ASN A 57 4.62 -0.03 -4.06
CA ASN A 57 4.40 0.46 -5.43
C ASN A 57 5.65 0.32 -6.31
N GLN A 58 6.86 0.40 -5.75
CA GLN A 58 8.09 0.18 -6.52
C GLN A 58 8.30 -1.28 -6.90
N ILE A 59 7.98 -2.21 -6.01
CA ILE A 59 7.97 -3.65 -6.34
C ILE A 59 6.88 -3.94 -7.37
N HIS A 60 5.69 -3.35 -7.22
CA HIS A 60 4.59 -3.56 -8.16
C HIS A 60 4.91 -3.06 -9.58
N ARG A 61 5.53 -1.89 -9.70
CA ARG A 61 5.86 -1.27 -10.99
C ARG A 61 7.07 -1.90 -11.67
N ASN A 62 8.10 -2.24 -10.90
CA ASN A 62 9.42 -2.54 -11.46
C ASN A 62 9.90 -3.97 -11.16
N GLY A 63 9.23 -4.70 -10.27
CA GLY A 63 9.59 -6.07 -9.95
C GLY A 63 9.28 -7.04 -11.09
N THR A 64 9.95 -8.19 -11.10
CA THR A 64 9.55 -9.33 -11.94
C THR A 64 8.26 -9.96 -11.43
N GLU A 65 7.60 -10.79 -12.23
CA GLU A 65 6.39 -11.50 -11.80
C GLU A 65 6.65 -12.38 -10.57
N GLU A 66 7.80 -13.05 -10.53
CA GLU A 66 8.21 -13.87 -9.38
C GLU A 66 8.40 -13.01 -8.12
N GLN A 67 8.98 -11.82 -8.26
CA GLN A 67 9.15 -10.89 -7.14
C GLN A 67 7.81 -10.37 -6.63
N LYS A 68 6.90 -10.00 -7.54
CA LYS A 68 5.56 -9.52 -7.18
C LYS A 68 4.78 -10.59 -6.42
N HIS A 69 4.71 -11.82 -6.93
CA HIS A 69 4.02 -12.92 -6.26
C HIS A 69 4.67 -13.32 -4.93
N LYS A 70 5.99 -13.18 -4.79
CA LYS A 70 6.70 -13.51 -3.55
C LYS A 70 6.49 -12.50 -2.42
N TYR A 71 6.42 -11.21 -2.76
CA TYR A 71 6.51 -10.12 -1.78
C TYR A 71 5.20 -9.35 -1.57
N LEU A 72 4.40 -9.10 -2.60
CA LEU A 72 3.20 -8.25 -2.49
C LEU A 72 2.05 -8.84 -1.64
N PRO A 73 1.81 -10.17 -1.61
CA PRO A 73 0.69 -10.73 -0.82
C PRO A 73 0.87 -10.73 0.70
N LYS A 74 1.98 -10.21 1.23
CA LYS A 74 2.37 -10.29 2.64
C LYS A 74 2.32 -8.92 3.30
#